data_AF-A0A2M7IDF9-F1
#
_entry.id   AF-A0A2M7IDF9-F1
#
_cell.length_a   1.000
_cell.length_b   1.000
_cell.length_c   1.000
_cell.angle_alpha   90.00
_cell.angle_beta   90.00
_cell.angle_gamma   90.00
#
_symmetry.space_group_name_H-M   'P 1'
#
loop_
_entity.id
_entity.type
_entity.pdbx_description
1 polymer ?
#
loop_
_entity_poly.entity_id
_entity_poly.type
_entity_poly.pdbx_seq_one_letter_code
_entity_poly.pdbx_strand_id
1 'polypeptide(L)'
;MKKIKKSIYEPLDNYEKQLIKDLENNEFVPVPNQEVETKRYVSYFKNYVKNMPKKNKRIALRVANEDLEKIQEKAIISGIPYQTLISSLIRQFANDRININI
;
A
#
# COMPACT_ATOMS: atom_id res chain seq x y z
N MET A 1 -6.65 24.22 23.15
CA MET A 1 -5.62 23.23 23.54
C MET A 1 -5.20 22.46 22.29
N LYS A 2 -3.97 22.65 21.81
CA LYS A 2 -3.46 22.03 20.58
C LYS A 2 -3.22 20.53 20.86
N LYS A 3 -4.04 19.64 20.30
CA LYS A 3 -3.79 18.19 20.36
C LYS A 3 -2.44 17.92 19.69
N ILE A 4 -1.49 17.39 20.44
CA ILE A 4 -0.19 16.94 19.92
C ILE A 4 -0.52 15.88 18.86
N LYS A 5 -0.17 16.16 17.60
CA LYS A 5 -0.33 15.19 16.51
C LYS A 5 0.52 13.98 16.86
N LYS A 6 -0.13 12.82 17.04
CA LYS A 6 0.53 11.52 17.18
C LYS A 6 1.65 11.43 16.13
N SER A 7 2.86 11.08 16.54
CA SER A 7 4.00 10.99 15.61
C SER A 7 3.61 10.07 14.44
N ILE A 8 4.02 10.40 13.21
CA ILE A 8 3.75 9.60 12.00
C ILE A 8 4.31 8.16 12.16
N TYR A 9 5.22 7.97 13.12
CA TYR A 9 5.92 6.71 13.40
C TYR A 9 5.42 6.01 14.68
N GLU A 10 4.35 6.50 15.30
CA GLU A 10 3.82 5.86 16.49
C GLU A 10 2.96 4.65 16.11
N PRO A 11 3.24 3.45 16.63
CA PRO A 11 2.55 2.24 16.20
C PRO A 11 1.04 2.36 16.41
N LEU A 12 0.33 1.98 15.36
CA LEU A 12 -1.11 2.14 15.17
C LEU A 12 -1.88 1.02 15.86
N ASP A 13 -1.28 -0.17 15.98
CA ASP A 13 -1.87 -1.34 16.61
C ASP A 13 -0.88 -2.12 17.50
N ASN A 14 -1.37 -3.20 18.13
CA ASN A 14 -0.57 -4.04 19.01
C ASN A 14 0.50 -4.86 18.26
N TYR A 15 0.27 -5.16 16.98
CA TYR A 15 1.23 -5.91 16.16
C TYR A 15 2.45 -5.04 15.86
N GLU A 16 2.25 -3.81 15.40
CA GLU A 16 3.33 -2.86 15.14
C GLU A 16 4.13 -2.53 16.41
N LYS A 17 3.45 -2.42 17.56
CA LYS A 17 4.12 -2.26 18.86
C LYS A 17 5.04 -3.44 19.18
N GLN A 18 4.56 -4.66 18.95
CA GLN A 18 5.36 -5.86 19.21
C GLN A 18 6.55 -5.93 18.24
N LEU A 19 6.32 -5.66 16.96
CA LEU A 19 7.37 -5.65 15.93
C LEU A 19 8.51 -4.68 16.27
N ILE A 20 8.19 -3.48 16.77
CA ILE A 20 9.20 -2.50 17.20
C ILE A 20 10.01 -3.04 18.39
N LYS A 21 9.36 -3.67 19.38
CA LYS A 21 10.06 -4.27 20.52
C LYS A 21 10.97 -5.41 20.09
N ASP A 22 10.49 -6.29 19.22
CA ASP A 22 11.28 -7.43 18.73
C ASP A 22 12.51 -6.95 17.93
N LEU A 23 12.37 -5.83 17.20
CA LEU A 23 13.48 -5.15 16.52
C LEU A 23 14.47 -4.55 17.52
N GLU A 24 14.00 -3.83 18.54
CA GLU A 24 14.85 -3.23 19.58
C GLU A 24 15.61 -4.29 20.40
N ASN A 25 14.97 -5.44 20.64
CA ASN A 25 15.53 -6.56 21.38
C ASN A 25 16.46 -7.46 20.54
N ASN A 26 16.65 -7.19 19.24
CA ASN A 26 17.43 -8.03 18.31
C ASN A 26 16.98 -9.50 18.30
N GLU A 27 15.67 -9.76 18.39
CA GLU A 27 15.12 -11.12 18.49
C GLU A 27 15.08 -11.87 17.14
N PHE A 28 15.32 -11.17 16.03
CA PHE A 28 15.28 -11.77 14.69
C PHE A 28 16.54 -12.58 14.38
N VAL A 29 16.35 -13.86 14.06
CA VAL A 29 17.41 -14.77 13.60
C VAL A 29 17.37 -14.94 12.08
N PRO A 30 18.54 -15.11 11.41
CA PRO A 30 18.58 -15.38 9.98
C PRO A 30 17.84 -16.66 9.61
N VAL A 31 17.09 -16.62 8.51
CA VAL A 31 16.44 -17.82 7.96
C VAL A 31 17.49 -18.79 7.38
N PRO A 32 17.27 -20.11 7.46
CA PRO A 32 18.09 -21.08 6.77
C PRO A 32 18.17 -20.79 5.27
N ASN A 33 19.33 -21.01 4.64
CA ASN A 33 19.57 -20.72 3.21
C ASN A 33 19.30 -19.26 2.80
N GLN A 34 19.72 -18.30 3.63
CA GLN A 34 19.53 -16.86 3.45
C GLN A 34 19.84 -16.37 2.03
N GLU A 35 20.91 -16.86 1.38
CA GLU A 35 21.24 -16.45 0.00
C GLU A 35 20.16 -16.85 -1.02
N VAL A 36 19.61 -18.06 -0.90
CA VAL A 36 18.59 -18.59 -1.80
C VAL A 36 17.29 -17.82 -1.61
N GLU A 37 16.88 -17.63 -0.37
CA GLU A 37 15.67 -16.86 -0.04
C GLU A 37 15.82 -15.39 -0.47
N THR A 38 16.99 -14.77 -0.23
CA THR A 38 17.27 -13.40 -0.71
C THR A 38 17.15 -13.30 -2.23
N LYS A 39 17.78 -14.21 -2.98
CA LYS A 39 17.67 -14.25 -4.45
C LYS A 39 16.22 -14.43 -4.91
N ARG A 40 15.46 -15.29 -4.22
CA ARG A 40 14.04 -15.53 -4.47
C ARG A 40 13.21 -14.26 -4.25
N TYR A 41 13.32 -13.59 -3.11
CA TYR A 41 12.59 -12.34 -2.84
C TYR A 41 12.98 -11.23 -3.80
N VAL A 42 14.27 -11.07 -4.12
CA VAL A 42 14.73 -10.09 -5.12
C VAL A 42 14.12 -10.37 -6.49
N SER A 43 14.02 -11.65 -6.91
CA SER A 43 13.40 -12.02 -8.17
C SER A 43 11.90 -11.68 -8.21
N TYR A 44 11.17 -11.94 -7.12
CA TYR A 44 9.76 -11.56 -6.99
C TYR A 44 9.57 -10.04 -7.08
N PHE A 45 10.39 -9.28 -6.34
CA PHE A 45 10.36 -7.82 -6.38
C PHE A 45 10.69 -7.27 -7.77
N LYS A 46 11.73 -7.81 -8.44
CA LYS A 46 12.07 -7.40 -9.81
C LYS A 46 10.92 -7.65 -10.79
N ASN A 47 10.26 -8.81 -10.71
CA ASN A 47 9.11 -9.12 -11.54
C ASN A 47 7.93 -8.18 -11.24
N TYR A 48 7.66 -7.92 -9.96
CA TYR A 48 6.62 -6.99 -9.55
C TYR A 48 6.89 -5.56 -10.08
N VAL A 49 8.10 -5.04 -9.90
CA VAL A 49 8.50 -3.71 -10.36
C VAL A 49 8.50 -3.62 -11.88
N LYS A 50 8.98 -4.64 -12.59
CA LYS A 50 8.98 -4.69 -14.06
C LYS A 50 7.57 -4.64 -14.64
N ASN A 51 6.63 -5.31 -13.97
CA ASN A 51 5.22 -5.36 -14.38
C ASN A 51 4.42 -4.16 -13.86
N MET A 52 5.00 -3.33 -12.99
CA MET A 52 4.34 -2.15 -12.46
C MET A 52 4.26 -1.08 -13.56
N PRO A 53 3.06 -0.61 -13.92
CA PRO A 53 2.92 0.40 -14.95
C PRO A 53 3.59 1.69 -14.51
N LYS A 54 4.55 2.19 -15.30
CA LYS A 54 5.22 3.45 -15.02
C LYS A 54 4.21 4.60 -15.06
N LYS A 55 4.10 5.36 -13.96
CA LYS A 55 3.19 6.51 -13.83
C LYS A 55 3.76 7.74 -14.56
N ASN A 56 3.76 7.70 -15.89
CA ASN A 56 4.44 8.69 -16.73
C ASN A 56 3.55 9.87 -17.14
N LYS A 57 2.25 9.80 -16.87
CA LYS A 57 1.28 10.82 -17.28
C LYS A 57 0.43 11.26 -16.08
N ARG A 58 0.35 12.56 -15.87
CA ARG A 58 -0.51 13.17 -14.85
C ARG A 58 -1.89 13.45 -15.43
N ILE A 59 -2.92 13.14 -14.66
CA ILE A 59 -4.31 13.50 -14.93
C ILE A 59 -4.84 14.32 -13.75
N ALA A 60 -5.61 15.37 -14.04
CA ALA A 60 -6.34 16.11 -13.01
C ALA A 60 -7.78 15.59 -12.99
N LEU A 61 -8.26 15.19 -11.81
CA LEU A 61 -9.61 14.70 -11.61
C LEU A 61 -10.31 15.62 -10.61
N ARG A 62 -11.53 16.05 -10.93
CA ARG A 62 -12.42 16.70 -9.97
C ARG A 62 -13.39 15.63 -9.47
N VAL A 63 -13.54 15.54 -8.16
CA VAL A 63 -14.41 14.59 -7.49
C VAL A 63 -15.21 15.33 -6.42
N ALA A 64 -16.44 14.90 -6.17
CA ALA A 64 -17.21 15.39 -5.04
C ALA A 64 -16.54 14.95 -3.73
N ASN A 65 -16.62 15.79 -2.69
CA ASN A 65 -16.04 15.46 -1.38
C ASN A 65 -16.66 14.17 -0.81
N GLU A 66 -17.98 14.03 -0.91
CA GLU A 66 -18.71 12.85 -0.43
C GLU A 66 -18.24 11.55 -1.10
N ASP A 67 -17.93 11.60 -2.40
CA ASP A 67 -17.41 10.43 -3.12
C ASP A 67 -15.98 10.11 -2.73
N LEU A 68 -15.15 11.15 -2.52
CA LEU A 68 -13.77 10.96 -2.08
C LEU A 68 -13.72 10.30 -0.69
N GLU A 69 -14.58 10.70 0.24
CA GLU A 69 -14.68 10.09 1.57
C GLU A 69 -15.06 8.61 1.49
N LYS A 70 -16.07 8.26 0.70
CA LYS A 70 -16.47 6.85 0.46
C LYS A 70 -15.34 6.02 -0.16
N ILE A 71 -14.55 6.60 -1.07
CA ILE A 71 -13.38 5.94 -1.64
C ILE A 71 -12.29 5.73 -0.58
N GLN A 72 -12.06 6.71 0.29
CA GLN A 72 -11.09 6.60 1.39
C GLN A 72 -11.48 5.49 2.37
N GLU A 73 -12.75 5.40 2.75
CA GLU A 73 -13.25 4.32 3.60
C GLU A 73 -12.99 2.94 2.98
N LYS A 74 -13.34 2.75 1.70
CA LYS A 74 -13.08 1.51 0.97
C LYS A 74 -11.59 1.17 0.90
N ALA A 75 -10.74 2.18 0.75
CA ALA A 75 -9.29 2.02 0.69
C ALA A 75 -8.71 1.58 2.04
N ILE A 76 -9.18 2.16 3.15
CA ILE A 76 -8.81 1.78 4.52
C ILE A 76 -9.21 0.32 4.79
N ILE A 77 -10.44 -0.07 4.46
CA ILE A 77 -10.92 -1.46 4.61
C ILE A 77 -10.04 -2.43 3.80
N SER A 78 -9.60 -2.00 2.61
CA SER A 78 -8.74 -2.81 1.74
C SER A 78 -7.25 -2.78 2.12
N GLY A 79 -6.87 -2.00 3.14
CA GLY A 79 -5.47 -1.85 3.57
C GLY A 79 -4.56 -1.19 2.53
N ILE A 80 -5.10 -0.40 1.60
CA ILE A 80 -4.33 0.28 0.54
C ILE A 80 -4.58 1.79 0.55
N PRO A 81 -3.63 2.62 0.07
CA PRO A 81 -3.87 4.05 -0.10
C PRO A 81 -5.01 4.32 -1.10
N TYR A 82 -5.84 5.33 -0.84
CA TYR A 82 -6.97 5.67 -1.72
C TYR A 82 -6.51 6.02 -3.14
N GLN A 83 -5.33 6.62 -3.31
CA GLN A 83 -4.75 6.89 -4.63
C GLN A 83 -4.44 5.58 -5.38
N THR A 84 -4.03 4.54 -4.67
CA THR A 84 -3.77 3.20 -5.22
C THR A 84 -5.08 2.54 -5.64
N LEU A 85 -6.14 2.67 -4.83
CA LEU A 85 -7.47 2.18 -5.17
C LEU A 85 -8.01 2.85 -6.45
N ILE A 86 -7.94 4.19 -6.54
CA ILE A 86 -8.34 4.94 -7.74
C ILE A 86 -7.51 4.51 -8.96
N SER A 87 -6.19 4.37 -8.80
CA SER A 87 -5.31 3.90 -9.89
C SER A 87 -5.69 2.50 -10.36
N SER A 88 -6.08 1.62 -9.43
CA SER A 88 -6.53 0.26 -9.73
C SER A 88 -7.85 0.25 -10.50
N LEU A 89 -8.82 1.07 -10.09
CA LEU A 89 -10.10 1.21 -10.81
C LEU A 89 -9.89 1.67 -12.25
N ILE A 90 -9.08 2.70 -12.47
CA ILE A 90 -8.72 3.18 -13.81
C ILE A 90 -8.10 2.06 -14.64
N ARG A 91 -7.17 1.29 -14.06
CA ARG A 91 -6.50 0.17 -14.74
C ARG A 91 -7.48 -0.93 -15.11
N GLN A 92 -8.37 -1.30 -14.20
CA GLN A 92 -9.32 -2.37 -14.41
C GLN A 92 -10.36 -1.99 -15.46
N PHE A 93 -10.84 -0.74 -15.44
CA PHE A 93 -11.72 -0.20 -16.49
C PHE A 93 -11.01 -0.17 -17.85
N ALA A 94 -9.78 0.35 -17.92
CA ALA A 94 -9.02 0.43 -19.18
C ALA A 94 -8.62 -0.93 -19.79
N ASN A 95 -8.72 -2.02 -19.01
CA ASN A 95 -8.42 -3.38 -19.45
C ASN A 95 -9.72 -4.22 -19.59
N ASP A 96 -10.88 -3.57 -19.70
CA ASP A 96 -12.21 -4.20 -19.86
C ASP A 96 -12.56 -5.24 -18.76
N ARG A 97 -11.95 -5.11 -17.57
CA ARG A 97 -12.26 -5.96 -16.42
C ARG A 97 -13.50 -5.48 -15.66
N ILE A 98 -13.89 -4.23 -15.88
CA ILE A 98 -15.08 -3.62 -15.30
C ILE A 98 -15.78 -2.85 -16.41
N ASN A 99 -17.07 -3.09 -16.57
CA ASN A 99 -17.93 -2.29 -17.43
C ASN A 99 -18.69 -1.29 -16.58
N ILE A 100 -18.64 -0.02 -16.97
CA ILE A 100 -19.50 1.02 -16.41
C ILE A 100 -20.61 1.18 -17.44
N ASN A 101 -21.86 0.93 -17.02
CA ASN A 101 -23.01 1.32 -17.84
C ASN A 101 -23.11 2.85 -17.75
N ILE A 102 -22.95 3.50 -18.90
CA ILE A 102 -23.08 4.94 -19.08
C ILE A 102 -24.39 5.20 -19.82
#